data_AF-A0A928E0V7-F1
#
_entry.id   AF-A0A928E0V7-F1
#
_cell.length_a   1.000
_cell.length_b   1.000
_cell.length_c   1.000
_cell.angle_alpha   90.00
_cell.angle_beta   90.00
_cell.angle_gamma   90.00
#
_symmetry.space_group_name_H-M   'P 1'
#
loop_
_entity.id
_entity.type
_entity.pdbx_description
1 polymer ?
#
loop_
_entity_poly.entity_id
_entity_poly.type
_entity_poly.pdbx_seq_one_letter_code
_entity_poly.pdbx_strand_id
1 'polypeptide(L)'
;MDNFFALFEKYIIKSVPESQQNIILLYLRFAKLGIKSAQNEQISSDIRLKKFDLLYRQIFKPCALKNNLIAKLQQAFINENISLSLLSDMVTSFKKLVLKKDDNLHFMQLFTSLTARMIMVLNNLNMSVYMPFASLTMCAGLISFNDKNQLSKLYGFLKDAQILPMLIKYAKLRFKVCYFVKLLNVYIDKIKRKEPLNLTKIDLSKILVYALFKYFFTKVRTLNVKGV
;
A
#
# COMPACT_ATOMS: atom_id res chain seq x y z
N MET A 1 -5.50 -5.06 11.74
CA MET A 1 -4.61 -4.03 11.15
C MET A 1 -3.16 -4.49 11.12
N ASP A 2 -2.61 -5.04 12.20
CA ASP A 2 -1.18 -5.40 12.25
C ASP A 2 -0.74 -6.45 11.22
N ASN A 3 -1.58 -7.48 10.97
CA ASN A 3 -1.33 -8.48 9.92
C ASN A 3 -1.22 -7.86 8.53
N PHE A 4 -2.01 -6.81 8.24
CA PHE A 4 -1.93 -6.11 6.97
C PHE A 4 -0.58 -5.41 6.81
N PHE A 5 -0.15 -4.66 7.81
CA PHE A 5 1.13 -3.97 7.73
C PHE A 5 2.31 -4.95 7.66
N ALA A 6 2.24 -6.09 8.36
CA ALA A 6 3.26 -7.13 8.28
C ALA A 6 3.37 -7.73 6.86
N LEU A 7 2.24 -7.98 6.19
CA LEU A 7 2.22 -8.47 4.80
C LEU A 7 2.68 -7.39 3.83
N PHE A 8 2.24 -6.14 4.01
CA PHE A 8 2.67 -5.00 3.22
C PHE A 8 4.19 -4.80 3.30
N GLU A 9 4.74 -4.88 4.52
CA GLU A 9 6.18 -4.78 4.76
C GLU A 9 6.95 -5.95 4.16
N LYS A 10 6.47 -7.18 4.37
CA LYS A 10 7.12 -8.38 3.86
C LYS A 10 7.17 -8.43 2.33
N TYR A 11 6.13 -7.97 1.64
CA TYR A 11 5.99 -8.19 0.20
C TYR A 11 6.10 -6.92 -0.64
N ILE A 12 5.54 -5.80 -0.19
CA ILE A 12 5.57 -4.54 -0.95
C ILE A 12 6.85 -3.77 -0.67
N ILE A 13 7.31 -3.62 0.59
CA ILE A 13 8.56 -2.89 0.85
C ILE A 13 9.75 -3.62 0.23
N LYS A 14 9.85 -4.94 0.41
CA LYS A 14 10.89 -5.74 -0.25
C LYS A 14 10.84 -5.66 -1.77
N SER A 15 9.71 -5.23 -2.36
CA SER A 15 9.59 -5.02 -3.79
C SER A 15 10.19 -3.68 -4.29
N VAL A 16 10.42 -2.72 -3.40
CA VAL A 16 10.95 -1.40 -3.77
C VAL A 16 12.50 -1.37 -3.64
N PRO A 17 13.24 -0.54 -4.41
CA PRO A 17 14.68 -0.33 -4.21
C PRO A 17 15.03 0.06 -2.77
N GLU A 18 16.17 -0.41 -2.25
CA GLU A 18 16.58 -0.19 -0.85
C GLU A 18 16.65 1.28 -0.45
N SER A 19 17.13 2.15 -1.35
CA SER A 19 17.13 3.62 -1.16
C SER A 19 15.76 4.18 -0.79
N GLN A 20 14.69 3.57 -1.31
CA GLN A 20 13.31 4.00 -1.16
C GLN A 20 12.55 3.18 -0.11
N GLN A 21 13.13 2.10 0.43
CA GLN A 21 12.47 1.31 1.47
C GLN A 21 12.32 2.12 2.76
N ASN A 22 13.30 2.95 3.09
CA ASN A 22 13.30 3.74 4.32
C ASN A 22 12.11 4.70 4.38
N ILE A 23 11.82 5.42 3.29
CA ILE A 23 10.69 6.36 3.25
C ILE A 23 9.34 5.65 3.39
N ILE A 24 9.19 4.47 2.76
CA ILE A 24 7.98 3.66 2.90
C ILE A 24 7.84 3.15 4.33
N LEU A 25 8.92 2.68 4.95
CA LEU A 25 8.93 2.23 6.35
C LEU A 25 8.55 3.34 7.32
N LEU A 26 9.10 4.55 7.13
CA LEU A 26 8.71 5.73 7.92
C LEU A 26 7.22 6.04 7.75
N TYR A 27 6.70 5.96 6.53
CA TYR A 27 5.30 6.20 6.22
C TYR A 27 4.37 5.13 6.83
N LEU A 28 4.77 3.86 6.79
CA LEU A 28 4.06 2.77 7.49
C LEU A 28 4.05 2.99 9.00
N ARG A 29 5.18 3.41 9.58
CA ARG A 29 5.27 3.70 11.01
C ARG A 29 4.34 4.85 11.39
N PHE A 30 4.27 5.89 10.56
CA PHE A 30 3.33 6.99 10.72
C PHE A 30 1.87 6.51 10.68
N ALA A 31 1.52 5.66 9.71
CA ALA A 31 0.19 5.05 9.62
C ALA A 31 -0.17 4.22 10.86
N LYS A 32 0.72 3.32 11.30
CA LYS A 32 0.53 2.48 12.49
C LYS A 32 0.28 3.32 13.75
N LEU A 33 1.10 4.35 13.98
CA LEU A 33 0.95 5.23 15.14
C LEU A 33 -0.32 6.07 15.07
N GLY A 34 -0.68 6.58 13.89
CA GLY A 34 -1.90 7.34 13.67
C GLY A 34 -3.16 6.52 13.97
N ILE A 35 -3.22 5.28 13.48
CA ILE A 35 -4.33 4.35 13.76
C ILE A 35 -4.42 4.04 15.26
N LYS A 36 -3.29 3.70 15.89
CA LYS A 36 -3.24 3.43 17.33
C LYS A 36 -3.75 4.63 18.14
N SER A 37 -3.36 5.84 17.75
CA SER A 37 -3.84 7.07 18.39
C SER A 37 -5.31 7.34 18.11
N ALA A 38 -5.80 7.04 16.90
CA ALA A 38 -7.19 7.24 16.53
C ALA A 38 -8.11 6.27 17.29
N GLN A 39 -7.70 5.02 17.46
CA GLN A 39 -8.47 3.97 18.12
C GLN A 39 -8.27 3.93 19.66
N ASN A 40 -7.44 4.80 20.24
CA ASN A 40 -7.22 4.81 21.68
C ASN A 40 -8.41 5.41 22.44
N GLU A 41 -9.33 4.55 22.90
CA GLU A 41 -10.54 4.93 23.63
C GLU A 41 -10.26 5.48 25.04
N GLN A 42 -9.06 5.33 25.58
CA GLN A 42 -8.66 5.95 26.87
C GLN A 42 -8.60 7.48 26.78
N ILE A 43 -8.53 8.05 25.57
CA ILE A 43 -8.48 9.49 25.34
C ILE A 43 -9.80 9.91 24.69
N SER A 44 -10.40 11.00 25.16
CA SER A 44 -11.65 11.51 24.58
C SER A 44 -11.48 11.81 23.08
N SER A 45 -12.57 11.68 22.32
CA SER A 45 -12.60 11.97 20.88
C SER A 45 -12.12 13.39 20.58
N ASP A 46 -12.55 14.37 21.38
CA ASP A 46 -12.24 15.78 21.16
C ASP A 46 -10.75 16.08 21.32
N ILE A 47 -10.11 15.47 22.33
CA ILE A 47 -8.66 15.59 22.53
C ILE A 47 -7.91 14.91 21.36
N ARG A 48 -8.35 13.73 20.92
CA ARG A 48 -7.76 13.05 19.75
C ARG A 48 -7.88 13.89 18.48
N LEU A 49 -9.04 14.49 18.22
CA LEU A 49 -9.26 15.36 17.07
C LEU A 49 -8.37 16.60 17.11
N LYS A 50 -8.29 17.28 18.26
CA LYS A 50 -7.39 18.43 18.45
C LYS A 50 -5.92 18.05 18.19
N LYS A 51 -5.48 16.87 18.66
CA LYS A 51 -4.13 16.36 18.37
C LYS A 51 -3.90 16.20 16.87
N PHE A 52 -4.87 15.64 16.13
CA PHE A 52 -4.76 15.51 14.68
C PHE A 52 -4.82 16.86 13.94
N ASP A 53 -5.56 17.85 14.44
CA ASP A 53 -5.54 19.20 13.87
C ASP A 53 -4.19 19.89 14.04
N LEU A 54 -3.57 19.74 15.21
CA LEU A 54 -2.21 20.22 15.45
C LEU A 54 -1.20 19.51 14.54
N LEU A 55 -1.32 18.19 14.41
CA LEU A 55 -0.47 17.40 13.52
C LEU A 55 -0.62 17.83 12.04
N TYR A 56 -1.85 18.05 11.58
CA TYR A 56 -2.13 18.54 10.23
C TYR A 56 -1.41 19.87 9.96
N ARG A 57 -1.49 20.82 10.89
CA ARG A 57 -0.79 22.11 10.78
C ARG A 57 0.72 21.96 10.82
N GLN A 58 1.24 21.01 11.58
CA GLN A 58 2.69 20.76 11.69
C GLN A 58 3.28 20.11 10.43
N ILE A 59 2.51 19.34 9.66
CA ILE A 59 2.99 18.69 8.42
C ILE A 59 3.54 19.70 7.41
N PHE A 60 2.99 20.90 7.35
CA PHE A 60 3.40 21.94 6.40
C PHE A 60 4.43 22.93 6.96
N LYS A 61 4.76 22.82 8.25
CA LYS A 61 5.72 23.71 8.91
C LYS A 61 7.06 22.99 9.12
N PRO A 62 8.20 23.69 8.99
CA PRO A 62 9.49 23.14 9.34
C PRO A 62 9.47 22.67 10.80
N CYS A 63 9.75 21.38 11.02
CA CYS A 63 9.74 20.82 12.37
C CYS A 63 11.05 21.16 13.08
N ALA A 64 10.98 21.85 14.22
CA ALA A 64 12.17 22.24 14.99
C ALA A 64 12.98 21.02 15.49
N LEU A 65 12.30 19.90 15.75
CA LEU A 65 12.91 18.65 16.21
C LEU A 65 13.30 17.77 15.01
N LYS A 66 14.54 17.93 14.52
CA LYS A 66 15.07 17.21 13.35
C LYS A 66 14.95 15.68 13.43
N ASN A 67 14.95 15.10 14.65
CA ASN A 67 14.87 13.65 14.86
C ASN A 67 13.46 13.08 14.99
N ASN A 68 12.41 13.91 14.96
CA ASN A 68 11.03 13.45 15.02
C ASN A 68 10.63 12.71 13.72
N LEU A 69 9.71 11.75 13.82
CA LEU A 69 9.16 11.00 12.68
C LEU A 69 8.62 11.93 11.58
N ILE A 70 7.91 13.00 11.95
CA ILE A 70 7.37 13.97 10.99
C ILE A 70 8.49 14.73 10.28
N ALA A 71 9.53 15.15 11.01
CA ALA A 71 10.68 15.83 10.42
C ALA A 71 11.41 14.93 9.41
N LYS A 72 11.63 13.65 9.78
CA LYS A 72 12.24 12.65 8.90
C LYS A 72 11.40 12.41 7.65
N LEU A 73 10.07 12.33 7.79
CA LEU A 73 9.14 12.17 6.66
C LEU A 73 9.12 13.40 5.75
N GLN A 74 9.09 14.61 6.33
CA GLN A 74 9.14 15.86 5.57
C GLN A 74 10.42 15.93 4.73
N GLN A 75 11.58 15.67 5.34
CA GLN A 75 12.86 15.66 4.64
C GLN A 75 12.89 14.59 3.54
N ALA A 76 12.43 13.38 3.83
CA ALA A 76 12.38 12.31 2.85
C ALA A 76 11.45 12.64 1.68
N PHE A 77 10.28 13.23 1.94
CA PHE A 77 9.34 13.66 0.89
C PHE A 77 9.88 14.82 0.04
N ILE A 78 10.58 15.78 0.65
CA ILE A 78 11.25 16.84 -0.11
C ILE A 78 12.34 16.26 -1.02
N ASN A 79 13.20 15.37 -0.49
CA ASN A 79 14.31 14.78 -1.24
C ASN A 79 13.83 13.93 -2.42
N GLU A 80 12.72 13.21 -2.26
CA GLU A 80 12.15 12.32 -3.28
C GLU A 80 11.07 13.02 -4.14
N ASN A 81 10.91 14.34 -4.04
CA ASN A 81 9.88 15.13 -4.75
C ASN A 81 8.44 14.59 -4.57
N ILE A 82 8.12 14.13 -3.37
CA ILE A 82 6.80 13.64 -3.00
C ILE A 82 6.00 14.75 -2.31
N SER A 83 4.75 14.92 -2.73
CA SER A 83 3.88 15.90 -2.08
C SER A 83 3.61 15.57 -0.62
N LEU A 84 3.83 16.56 0.26
CA LEU A 84 3.44 16.50 1.67
C LEU A 84 1.91 16.29 1.86
N SER A 85 1.11 16.54 0.81
CA SER A 85 -0.33 16.28 0.84
C SER A 85 -0.67 14.81 1.16
N LEU A 86 0.21 13.86 0.83
CA LEU A 86 0.02 12.45 1.20
C LEU A 86 0.00 12.25 2.72
N LEU A 87 0.79 13.03 3.48
CA LEU A 87 0.73 12.99 4.95
C LEU A 87 -0.57 13.62 5.46
N SER A 88 -0.97 14.77 4.90
CA SER A 88 -2.17 15.48 5.37
C SER A 88 -3.46 14.72 5.05
N ASP A 89 -3.49 14.02 3.91
CA ASP A 89 -4.60 13.15 3.52
C ASP A 89 -4.73 12.00 4.52
N MET A 90 -3.62 11.38 4.93
CA MET A 90 -3.63 10.36 5.99
C MET A 90 -4.13 10.90 7.33
N VAL A 91 -3.71 12.11 7.73
CA VAL A 91 -4.21 12.73 8.97
C VAL A 91 -5.71 12.96 8.91
N THR A 92 -6.21 13.37 7.76
CA THR A 92 -7.66 13.55 7.53
C THR A 92 -8.38 12.21 7.69
N SER A 93 -7.81 11.12 7.18
CA SER A 93 -8.36 9.77 7.39
C SER A 93 -8.34 9.33 8.85
N PHE A 94 -7.31 9.67 9.64
CA PHE A 94 -7.33 9.39 11.09
C PHE A 94 -8.46 10.13 11.80
N LYS A 95 -8.74 11.38 11.43
CA LYS A 95 -9.87 12.15 11.99
C LYS A 95 -11.21 11.46 11.69
N LYS A 96 -11.40 10.97 10.45
CA LYS A 96 -12.62 10.22 10.08
C LYS A 96 -12.78 8.93 10.89
N LEU A 97 -11.68 8.21 11.15
CA LEU A 97 -11.66 7.05 12.04
C LEU A 97 -12.09 7.40 13.47
N VAL A 98 -11.58 8.50 14.05
CA VAL A 98 -11.97 8.94 15.40
C VAL A 98 -13.46 9.24 15.47
N LEU A 99 -14.01 9.88 14.43
CA LEU A 99 -15.43 10.20 14.33
C LEU A 99 -16.31 8.98 14.03
N LYS A 100 -15.73 7.79 13.87
CA LYS A 100 -16.42 6.56 13.43
C LYS A 100 -17.26 6.76 12.15
N LYS A 101 -16.85 7.71 11.29
CA LYS A 101 -17.53 8.01 10.02
C LYS A 101 -17.12 7.05 8.90
N ASP A 102 -15.96 6.42 9.05
CA ASP A 102 -15.40 5.46 8.10
C ASP A 102 -15.16 4.13 8.80
N ASP A 103 -15.59 3.04 8.17
CA ASP A 103 -15.19 1.70 8.57
C ASP A 103 -13.69 1.46 8.31
N ASN A 104 -13.09 0.51 9.04
CA ASN A 104 -11.70 0.09 8.83
C ASN A 104 -11.41 -0.23 7.35
N LEU A 105 -12.40 -0.71 6.61
CA LEU A 105 -12.32 -0.99 5.18
C LEU A 105 -12.06 0.28 4.35
N HIS A 106 -12.78 1.37 4.63
CA HIS A 106 -12.64 2.62 3.89
C HIS A 106 -11.30 3.31 4.19
N PHE A 107 -10.86 3.28 5.45
CA PHE A 107 -9.53 3.75 5.80
C PHE A 107 -8.44 2.96 5.06
N MET A 108 -8.59 1.65 4.98
CA MET A 108 -7.66 0.78 4.25
C MET A 108 -7.62 1.12 2.76
N GLN A 109 -8.78 1.42 2.18
CA GLN A 109 -8.88 1.86 0.80
C GLN A 109 -8.09 3.16 0.55
N LEU A 110 -8.24 4.12 1.45
CA LEU A 110 -7.47 5.37 1.37
C LEU A 110 -5.97 5.13 1.58
N PHE A 111 -5.59 4.34 2.58
CA PHE A 111 -4.19 4.05 2.89
C PHE A 111 -3.47 3.37 1.72
N THR A 112 -4.08 2.33 1.16
CA THR A 112 -3.54 1.57 0.02
C THR A 112 -3.39 2.46 -1.21
N SER A 113 -4.42 3.27 -1.51
CA SER A 113 -4.39 4.30 -2.55
C SER A 113 -3.25 5.30 -2.38
N LEU A 114 -3.10 5.90 -1.18
CA LEU A 114 -2.04 6.87 -0.90
C LEU A 114 -0.64 6.23 -0.99
N THR A 115 -0.50 4.99 -0.54
CA THR A 115 0.77 4.26 -0.62
C THR A 115 1.11 3.88 -2.06
N ALA A 116 0.11 3.54 -2.88
CA ALA A 116 0.28 3.33 -4.32
C ALA A 116 0.79 4.61 -5.02
N ARG A 117 0.22 5.78 -4.70
CA ARG A 117 0.71 7.08 -5.22
C ARG A 117 2.16 7.32 -4.85
N MET A 118 2.53 7.08 -3.59
CA MET A 118 3.90 7.26 -3.12
C MET A 118 4.89 6.36 -3.89
N ILE A 119 4.58 5.07 -4.03
CA ILE A 119 5.44 4.11 -4.74
C ILE A 119 5.57 4.49 -6.23
N MET A 120 4.51 5.00 -6.84
CA MET A 120 4.56 5.47 -8.21
C MET A 120 5.51 6.66 -8.41
N VAL A 121 5.40 7.67 -7.55
CA VAL A 121 6.28 8.86 -7.62
C VAL A 121 7.72 8.42 -7.43
N LEU A 122 8.00 7.59 -6.42
CA LEU A 122 9.33 7.04 -6.16
C LEU A 122 9.91 6.27 -7.36
N ASN A 123 9.08 5.56 -8.13
CA ASN A 123 9.54 4.75 -9.25
C ASN A 123 9.36 5.44 -10.61
N ASN A 124 9.03 6.75 -10.64
CA ASN A 124 8.74 7.52 -11.86
C ASN A 124 7.76 6.78 -12.80
N LEU A 125 6.73 6.16 -12.23
CA LEU A 125 5.76 5.37 -12.98
C LEU A 125 4.69 6.26 -13.61
N ASN A 126 4.29 5.92 -14.84
CA ASN A 126 3.20 6.60 -15.54
C ASN A 126 1.87 6.49 -14.78
N MET A 127 1.01 7.50 -14.93
CA MET A 127 -0.32 7.54 -14.29
C MET A 127 -1.18 6.29 -14.59
N SER A 128 -0.98 5.66 -15.75
CA SER A 128 -1.68 4.43 -16.13
C SER A 128 -1.40 3.23 -15.20
N VAL A 129 -0.32 3.27 -14.43
CA VAL A 129 0.05 2.22 -13.47
C VAL A 129 -0.73 2.37 -12.15
N TYR A 130 -1.32 3.54 -11.91
CA TYR A 130 -1.94 3.89 -10.62
C TYR A 130 -3.07 2.96 -10.21
N MET A 131 -4.11 2.85 -11.04
CA MET A 131 -5.28 2.06 -10.69
C MET A 131 -4.93 0.58 -10.52
N PRO A 132 -4.16 -0.06 -11.43
CA PRO A 132 -3.70 -1.43 -11.22
C PRO A 132 -2.87 -1.62 -9.94
N PHE A 133 -2.03 -0.65 -9.58
CA PHE A 133 -1.21 -0.73 -8.36
C PHE A 133 -2.04 -0.53 -7.09
N ALA A 134 -2.99 0.41 -7.11
CA ALA A 134 -3.96 0.58 -6.06
C ALA A 134 -4.76 -0.72 -5.85
N SER A 135 -5.28 -1.32 -6.93
CA SER A 135 -5.99 -2.61 -6.87
C SER A 135 -5.12 -3.73 -6.29
N LEU A 136 -3.83 -3.79 -6.63
CA LEU A 136 -2.89 -4.76 -6.04
C LEU A 136 -2.77 -4.58 -4.51
N THR A 137 -2.58 -3.35 -4.06
CA THR A 137 -2.47 -3.03 -2.63
C THR A 137 -3.78 -3.24 -1.87
N MET A 138 -4.92 -2.98 -2.49
CA MET A 138 -6.27 -3.26 -1.98
C MET A 138 -6.50 -4.76 -1.78
N CYS A 139 -6.18 -5.55 -2.79
CA CYS A 139 -6.31 -7.01 -2.75
C CYS A 139 -5.51 -7.59 -1.58
N ALA A 140 -4.26 -7.16 -1.42
CA ALA A 140 -3.42 -7.51 -0.27
C ALA A 140 -4.02 -7.05 1.07
N GLY A 141 -4.59 -5.84 1.09
CA GLY A 141 -5.35 -5.28 2.20
C GLY A 141 -6.45 -6.22 2.66
N LEU A 142 -7.40 -6.53 1.77
CA LEU A 142 -8.56 -7.35 2.06
C LEU A 142 -8.21 -8.78 2.51
N ILE A 143 -7.23 -9.42 1.87
CA ILE A 143 -6.74 -10.75 2.29
C ILE A 143 -6.28 -10.72 3.76
N SER A 144 -5.63 -9.63 4.18
CA SER A 144 -5.10 -9.48 5.53
C SER A 144 -6.17 -9.36 6.62
N PHE A 145 -7.39 -8.93 6.25
CA PHE A 145 -8.53 -8.88 7.16
C PHE A 145 -9.37 -10.15 7.15
N ASN A 146 -9.01 -11.12 6.31
CA ASN A 146 -9.70 -12.40 6.19
C ASN A 146 -11.22 -12.26 5.98
N ASP A 147 -11.63 -11.19 5.28
CA ASP A 147 -13.04 -10.96 4.99
C ASP A 147 -13.49 -11.87 3.84
N LYS A 148 -13.91 -13.08 4.20
CA LYS A 148 -14.35 -14.14 3.28
C LYS A 148 -15.55 -13.72 2.43
N ASN A 149 -16.31 -12.71 2.87
CA ASN A 149 -17.49 -12.23 2.16
C ASN A 149 -17.17 -11.34 0.96
N GLN A 150 -15.88 -11.04 0.71
CA GLN A 150 -15.44 -10.16 -0.37
C GLN A 150 -14.68 -10.88 -1.49
N LEU A 151 -14.81 -12.21 -1.62
CA LEU A 151 -14.15 -13.00 -2.66
C LEU A 151 -14.32 -12.42 -4.08
N SER A 152 -15.53 -11.99 -4.45
CA SER A 152 -15.79 -11.35 -5.75
C SER A 152 -14.98 -10.06 -5.95
N LYS A 153 -14.90 -9.21 -4.92
CA LYS A 153 -14.10 -7.98 -4.94
C LYS A 153 -12.60 -8.28 -5.02
N LEU A 154 -12.12 -9.29 -4.30
CA LEU A 154 -10.73 -9.76 -4.35
C LEU A 154 -10.31 -10.16 -5.77
N TYR A 155 -11.16 -10.92 -6.47
CA TYR A 155 -10.91 -11.29 -7.87
C TYR A 155 -10.92 -10.07 -8.80
N GLY A 156 -11.84 -9.13 -8.60
CA GLY A 156 -11.88 -7.87 -9.35
C GLY A 156 -10.56 -7.10 -9.23
N PHE A 157 -10.12 -6.83 -8.00
CA PHE A 157 -8.86 -6.13 -7.75
C PHE A 157 -7.65 -6.89 -8.28
N LEU A 158 -7.62 -8.22 -8.17
CA LEU A 158 -6.53 -9.01 -8.70
C LEU A 158 -6.48 -8.95 -10.24
N LYS A 159 -7.64 -8.99 -10.90
CA LYS A 159 -7.74 -8.90 -12.36
C LYS A 159 -7.18 -7.57 -12.87
N ASP A 160 -7.52 -6.46 -12.22
CA ASP A 160 -6.97 -5.14 -12.55
C ASP A 160 -5.44 -5.12 -12.35
N ALA A 161 -4.97 -5.69 -11.24
CA ALA A 161 -3.54 -5.73 -10.90
C ALA A 161 -2.70 -6.60 -11.85
N GLN A 162 -3.30 -7.61 -12.50
CA GLN A 162 -2.60 -8.49 -13.45
C GLN A 162 -2.07 -7.77 -14.69
N ILE A 163 -2.55 -6.56 -14.98
CA ILE A 163 -2.08 -5.73 -16.09
C ILE A 163 -0.73 -5.06 -15.75
N LEU A 164 -0.41 -4.88 -14.46
CA LEU A 164 0.81 -4.16 -14.03
C LEU A 164 2.11 -4.63 -14.68
N PRO A 165 2.40 -5.94 -14.82
CA PRO A 165 3.65 -6.38 -15.45
C PRO A 165 3.83 -5.87 -16.88
N MET A 166 2.73 -5.60 -17.60
CA MET A 166 2.78 -5.04 -18.95
C MET A 166 3.09 -3.54 -18.95
N LEU A 167 2.83 -2.83 -17.85
CA LEU A 167 2.99 -1.38 -17.76
C LEU A 167 4.33 -0.95 -17.16
N ILE A 168 4.97 -1.84 -16.39
CA ILE A 168 6.21 -1.54 -15.68
C ILE A 168 7.43 -1.79 -16.58
N LYS A 169 8.11 -0.71 -16.97
CA LYS A 169 9.36 -0.78 -17.76
C LYS A 169 10.54 -1.35 -16.97
N TYR A 170 10.65 -1.03 -15.69
CA TYR A 170 11.80 -1.44 -14.88
C TYR A 170 11.76 -2.94 -14.53
N ALA A 171 12.77 -3.69 -14.98
CA ALA A 171 12.82 -5.14 -14.91
C ALA A 171 12.68 -5.70 -13.49
N LYS A 172 13.47 -5.17 -12.54
CA LYS A 172 13.46 -5.63 -11.14
C LYS A 172 12.08 -5.43 -10.50
N LEU A 173 11.44 -4.28 -10.71
CA LEU A 173 10.10 -4.02 -10.21
C LEU A 173 9.06 -4.90 -10.90
N ARG A 174 9.17 -5.12 -12.22
CA ARG A 174 8.27 -6.02 -12.96
C ARG A 174 8.27 -7.43 -12.40
N PHE A 175 9.44 -8.03 -12.20
CA PHE A 175 9.55 -9.37 -11.62
C PHE A 175 8.86 -9.45 -10.25
N LYS A 176 9.13 -8.47 -9.39
CA LYS A 176 8.55 -8.42 -8.05
C LYS A 176 7.04 -8.24 -8.06
N VAL A 177 6.50 -7.47 -9.00
CA VAL A 177 5.05 -7.35 -9.19
C VAL A 177 4.44 -8.65 -9.73
N CYS A 178 5.08 -9.34 -10.68
CA CYS A 178 4.64 -10.67 -11.12
C CYS A 178 4.57 -11.67 -9.97
N TYR A 179 5.61 -11.68 -9.13
CA TYR A 179 5.65 -12.49 -7.91
C TYR A 179 4.48 -12.15 -6.98
N PHE A 180 4.24 -10.86 -6.74
CA PHE A 180 3.23 -10.42 -5.80
C PHE A 180 1.80 -10.69 -6.30
N VAL A 181 1.52 -10.45 -7.59
CA VAL A 181 0.23 -10.81 -8.22
C VAL A 181 -0.05 -12.31 -8.04
N LYS A 182 0.95 -13.17 -8.29
CA LYS A 182 0.74 -14.62 -8.15
C LYS A 182 0.58 -15.06 -6.71
N LEU A 183 1.32 -14.43 -5.79
CA LEU A 183 1.17 -14.64 -4.36
C LEU A 183 -0.27 -14.35 -3.90
N LEU A 184 -0.83 -13.21 -4.30
CA LEU A 184 -2.22 -12.85 -3.97
C LEU A 184 -3.21 -13.84 -4.58
N ASN A 185 -2.98 -14.29 -5.83
CA ASN A 185 -3.80 -15.34 -6.44
C ASN A 185 -3.84 -16.62 -5.62
N VAL A 186 -2.68 -17.09 -5.13
CA VAL A 186 -2.59 -18.28 -4.26
C VAL A 186 -3.37 -18.05 -2.97
N TYR A 187 -3.28 -16.88 -2.36
CA TYR A 187 -4.06 -16.57 -1.17
C TYR A 187 -5.57 -16.59 -1.44
N ILE A 188 -6.03 -16.00 -2.54
CA ILE A 188 -7.45 -16.04 -2.92
C ILE A 188 -7.92 -17.49 -3.15
N ASP A 189 -7.12 -18.32 -3.83
CA ASP A 189 -7.42 -19.73 -4.06
C ASP A 189 -7.59 -20.49 -2.74
N LYS A 190 -6.71 -20.23 -1.76
CA LYS A 190 -6.80 -20.82 -0.42
C LYS A 190 -8.03 -20.33 0.35
N ILE A 191 -8.37 -19.04 0.28
CA ILE A 191 -9.60 -18.49 0.88
C ILE A 191 -10.83 -19.20 0.31
N LYS A 192 -10.89 -19.37 -1.02
CA LYS A 192 -11.98 -20.07 -1.71
C LYS A 192 -12.12 -21.51 -1.23
N ARG A 193 -11.00 -22.21 -1.00
CA ARG A 193 -10.95 -23.59 -0.50
C ARG A 193 -11.10 -23.71 1.02
N LYS A 194 -11.21 -22.59 1.74
CA LYS A 194 -11.23 -22.53 3.21
C LYS A 194 -9.96 -23.13 3.85
N GLU A 195 -8.84 -23.08 3.15
CA GLU A 195 -7.53 -23.55 3.63
C GLU A 195 -6.82 -22.47 4.47
N PRO A 196 -5.89 -22.86 5.37
CA PRO A 196 -5.07 -21.88 6.09
C PRO A 196 -4.19 -21.07 5.13
N LEU A 197 -4.03 -19.78 5.41
CA LEU A 197 -3.21 -18.84 4.61
C LEU A 197 -1.69 -19.04 4.78
N ASN A 198 -1.25 -20.25 5.11
CA ASN A 198 0.17 -20.57 5.19
C ASN A 198 0.65 -21.03 3.81
N LEU A 199 1.79 -20.50 3.36
CA LEU A 199 2.39 -20.89 2.09
C LEU A 199 3.21 -22.15 2.29
N THR A 200 2.94 -23.17 1.49
CA THR A 200 3.76 -24.37 1.42
C THR A 200 4.99 -24.14 0.51
N LYS A 201 5.99 -25.01 0.59
CA LYS A 201 7.12 -24.99 -0.35
C LYS A 201 6.67 -25.11 -1.81
N ILE A 202 5.59 -25.87 -2.06
CA ILE A 202 4.98 -26.05 -3.39
C ILE A 202 4.31 -24.75 -3.86
N ASP A 203 3.65 -24.02 -2.96
CA ASP A 203 3.07 -22.72 -3.30
C ASP A 203 4.18 -21.74 -3.70
N LEU A 204 5.27 -21.69 -2.93
CA LEU A 204 6.42 -20.83 -3.21
C LEU A 204 7.08 -21.17 -4.56
N SER A 205 7.27 -22.46 -4.87
CA SER A 205 7.84 -22.85 -6.17
C SER A 205 6.92 -22.47 -7.33
N LYS A 206 5.60 -22.68 -7.22
CA LYS A 206 4.61 -22.24 -8.22
C LYS A 206 4.63 -20.74 -8.42
N ILE A 207 4.73 -19.96 -7.34
CA ILE A 207 4.81 -18.50 -7.42
C ILE A 207 6.08 -18.07 -8.16
N LEU A 208 7.22 -18.67 -7.82
CA LEU A 208 8.51 -18.32 -8.41
C LEU A 208 8.58 -18.68 -9.90
N VAL A 209 8.15 -19.89 -10.28
CA VAL A 209 8.11 -20.34 -11.68
C VAL A 209 7.19 -19.43 -12.50
N TYR A 210 6.01 -19.10 -11.99
CA TYR A 210 5.11 -18.16 -12.65
C TYR A 210 5.73 -16.77 -12.80
N ALA A 211 6.38 -16.26 -11.75
CA ALA A 211 7.00 -14.94 -11.77
C ALA A 211 8.12 -14.87 -12.81
N LEU A 212 8.97 -15.90 -12.89
CA LEU A 212 10.01 -16.01 -13.92
C LEU A 212 9.39 -16.08 -15.32
N PHE A 213 8.41 -16.97 -15.53
CA PHE A 213 7.75 -17.10 -16.83
C PHE A 213 7.12 -15.77 -17.27
N LYS A 214 6.28 -15.16 -16.43
CA LYS A 214 5.68 -13.85 -16.75
C LYS A 214 6.72 -12.77 -16.95
N TYR A 215 7.80 -12.75 -16.17
CA TYR A 215 8.86 -11.77 -16.33
C TYR A 215 9.52 -11.83 -17.71
N PHE A 216 9.87 -13.03 -18.20
CA PHE A 216 10.50 -13.22 -19.51
C PHE A 216 9.53 -13.04 -20.68
N PHE A 217 8.29 -13.51 -20.55
CA PHE A 217 7.33 -13.54 -21.67
C PHE A 217 6.40 -12.32 -21.76
N THR A 218 6.37 -11.43 -20.75
CA THR A 218 5.52 -10.23 -20.81
C THR A 218 6.21 -9.10 -21.58
N LYS A 219 5.71 -8.80 -22.77
CA LYS A 219 6.09 -7.60 -23.53
C LYS A 219 5.50 -6.35 -22.85
N VAL A 220 6.34 -5.34 -22.66
CA VAL A 220 5.93 -4.03 -22.13
C VAL A 220 5.05 -3.33 -23.15
N ARG A 221 3.91 -2.79 -22.71
CA ARG A 221 3.03 -1.95 -23.51
C ARG A 221 3.10 -0.52 -22.99
N THR A 222 3.26 0.42 -23.91
CA THR A 222 2.98 1.84 -23.66
C THR A 222 1.51 2.09 -23.97
N LEU A 223 0.72 2.47 -22.97
CA LEU A 223 -0.63 2.95 -23.19
C LEU A 223 -0.53 4.35 -23.81
N ASN A 224 -0.89 4.49 -25.08
CA ASN A 224 -1.10 5.80 -25.70
C ASN A 224 -2.43 6.37 -25.19
N VAL A 225 -2.50 7.70 -25.04
CA VAL A 225 -3.66 8.46 -24.53
C VAL A 225 -4.95 8.25 -25.36
N LYS A 226 -4.84 7.64 -26.53
CA LYS A 226 -5.99 7.10 -27.26
C LYS A 226 -6.35 5.74 -26.66
N GLY A 227 -7.30 5.77 -25.75
CA GLY A 227 -7.91 4.59 -25.15
C GLY A 227 -8.36 3.57 -26.21
N VAL A 228 -8.58 2.36 -25.72
CA VAL A 228 -9.53 1.42 -26.32
C VAL A 228 -10.86 2.14 -26.53
#